data_AF-A0A937FZ88-F1
#
_entry.id   AF-A0A937FZ88-F1
#
_cell.length_a   1.000
_cell.length_b   1.000
_cell.length_c   1.000
_cell.angle_alpha   90.00
_cell.angle_beta   90.00
_cell.angle_gamma   90.00
#
_symmetry.space_group_name_H-M   'P 1'
#
loop_
_entity.id
_entity.type
_entity.pdbx_description
1 polymer ?
#
loop_
_entity_poly.entity_id
_entity_poly.type
_entity_poly.pdbx_seq_one_letter_code
_entity_poly.pdbx_strand_id
1 'polypeptide(L)'
;MTGKTGKISRRKFLWIALLTVIAAVIGTVAILDFNTVVIKMLKHDLAHLKVDETSYETFVREAEQKQHWQGKFFDWKKRQLVRFSYMVDAILPSFPYKYKYLQYRSDIVGDFLLSTDFFINKMDRDKTVTYIGLYNPYLRPCSNPFSNLYYPQKV
;
A
#
# COMPACT_ATOMS: atom_id res chain seq x y z
N MET A 1 52.36 -21.00 12.20
CA MET A 1 51.45 -19.84 12.05
C MET A 1 50.22 -20.06 12.93
N THR A 2 50.24 -19.60 14.17
CA THR A 2 49.13 -19.80 15.12
C THR A 2 48.06 -18.73 14.89
N GLY A 3 46.96 -19.13 14.27
CA GLY A 3 45.79 -18.27 14.05
C GLY A 3 45.13 -17.88 15.37
N LYS A 4 45.19 -16.61 15.74
CA LYS A 4 44.39 -16.04 16.84
C LYS A 4 42.91 -16.07 16.44
N THR A 5 42.14 -17.03 16.92
CA THR A 5 40.68 -17.00 16.84
C THR A 5 40.16 -15.93 17.79
N GLY A 6 39.89 -14.73 17.27
CA GLY A 6 39.31 -13.62 18.02
C GLY A 6 37.91 -13.97 18.50
N LYS A 7 37.75 -14.20 19.81
CA LYS A 7 36.45 -14.47 20.43
C LYS A 7 35.58 -13.22 20.33
N ILE A 8 34.51 -13.28 19.52
CA ILE A 8 33.58 -12.17 19.35
C ILE A 8 32.80 -11.98 20.68
N SER A 9 32.78 -10.75 21.20
CA SER A 9 32.00 -10.46 22.40
C SER A 9 30.51 -10.48 22.09
N ARG A 10 29.67 -10.90 23.04
CA ARG A 10 28.20 -10.95 22.87
C ARG A 10 27.62 -9.63 22.35
N ARG A 11 28.15 -8.49 22.81
CA ARG A 11 27.75 -7.15 22.32
C ARG A 11 28.12 -6.93 20.85
N LYS A 12 29.32 -7.33 20.42
CA LYS A 12 29.74 -7.26 19.02
C LYS A 12 28.88 -8.16 18.13
N PHE A 13 28.54 -9.35 18.61
CA PHE A 13 27.63 -10.26 17.90
C PHE A 13 26.23 -9.64 17.73
N LEU A 14 25.64 -9.08 18.79
CA LEU A 14 24.34 -8.42 18.71
C LEU A 14 24.35 -7.21 17.76
N TRP A 15 25.41 -6.41 17.78
CA TRP A 15 25.58 -5.30 16.85
C TRP A 15 25.70 -5.74 15.39
N ILE A 16 26.49 -6.78 15.12
CA ILE A 16 26.61 -7.34 13.78
C ILE A 16 25.26 -7.89 13.33
N ALA A 17 24.59 -8.70 14.16
CA ALA A 17 23.28 -9.26 13.85
C ALA A 17 22.26 -8.17 13.51
N LEU A 18 22.17 -7.12 14.34
CA LEU A 18 21.33 -5.96 14.11
C LEU A 18 21.65 -5.26 12.79
N LEU A 19 22.94 -5.04 12.49
CA LEU A 19 23.38 -4.41 11.24
C LEU A 19 23.02 -5.26 10.02
N THR A 20 23.15 -6.59 10.09
CA THR A 20 22.71 -7.49 9.01
C THR A 20 21.21 -7.40 8.76
N VAL A 21 20.39 -7.36 9.82
CA VAL A 21 18.94 -7.20 9.68
C VAL A 21 18.61 -5.85 9.05
N ILE A 22 19.24 -4.76 9.51
CA ILE A 22 19.07 -3.43 8.94
C ILE A 22 19.48 -3.41 7.45
N ALA A 23 20.63 -4.00 7.10
CA ALA A 23 21.10 -4.06 5.73
C ALA A 23 20.17 -4.87 4.81
N ALA A 24 19.62 -6.00 5.30
CA ALA A 24 18.64 -6.78 4.56
C ALA A 24 17.34 -6.00 4.32
N VAL A 25 16.86 -5.26 5.34
CA VAL A 25 15.68 -4.40 5.21
C VAL A 25 15.92 -3.24 4.25
N ILE A 26 17.07 -2.56 4.31
CA ILE A 26 17.41 -1.48 3.38
C ILE A 26 17.54 -2.00 1.95
N GLY A 27 18.22 -3.14 1.75
CA GLY A 27 18.40 -3.73 0.42
C GLY A 27 17.08 -4.12 -0.24
N THR A 28 16.16 -4.72 0.53
CA THR A 28 14.83 -5.08 0.03
C THR A 28 13.94 -3.86 -0.23
N VAL A 29 13.96 -2.85 0.65
CA VAL A 29 13.24 -1.60 0.43
C VAL A 29 13.81 -0.85 -0.78
N ALA A 30 15.11 -0.89 -1.05
CA ALA A 30 15.69 -0.25 -2.24
C ALA A 30 15.24 -0.91 -3.55
N ILE A 31 14.97 -2.21 -3.55
CA ILE A 31 14.63 -2.98 -4.76
C ILE A 31 13.12 -2.94 -5.08
N LEU A 32 12.24 -2.87 -4.08
CA LEU A 32 10.79 -2.93 -4.32
C LEU A 32 10.21 -1.60 -4.78
N ASP A 33 9.85 -1.46 -6.05
CA ASP A 33 9.22 -0.24 -6.57
C ASP A 33 7.93 0.14 -5.80
N PHE A 34 7.70 1.44 -5.61
CA PHE A 34 6.54 1.95 -4.84
C PHE A 34 5.22 1.45 -5.44
N ASN A 35 5.11 1.47 -6.77
CA ASN A 35 3.94 1.03 -7.50
C ASN A 35 3.65 -0.47 -7.27
N THR A 36 4.70 -1.29 -7.19
CA THR A 36 4.56 -2.71 -6.85
C THR A 36 4.05 -2.90 -5.42
N VAL A 37 4.53 -2.08 -4.47
CA VAL A 37 4.02 -2.11 -3.08
C VAL A 37 2.56 -1.71 -3.03
N VAL A 38 2.15 -0.67 -3.78
CA VAL A 38 0.74 -0.26 -3.88
C VAL A 38 -0.13 -1.39 -4.42
N ILE A 39 0.26 -2.05 -5.50
CA ILE A 39 -0.50 -3.18 -6.06
C ILE A 39 -0.65 -4.30 -5.03
N LYS A 40 0.44 -4.70 -4.36
CA LYS A 40 0.39 -5.75 -3.33
C LYS A 40 -0.49 -5.36 -2.14
N MET A 41 -0.44 -4.10 -1.73
CA MET A 41 -1.28 -3.55 -0.68
C MET A 41 -2.77 -3.58 -1.07
N LEU A 42 -3.10 -3.12 -2.28
CA LEU A 42 -4.48 -3.13 -2.79
C LEU A 42 -5.04 -4.55 -2.89
N LYS A 43 -4.26 -5.50 -3.44
CA LYS A 43 -4.65 -6.92 -3.51
C LYS A 43 -4.91 -7.53 -2.14
N HIS A 44 -4.07 -7.20 -1.16
CA HIS A 44 -4.25 -7.68 0.20
C HIS A 44 -5.52 -7.09 0.84
N ASP A 45 -5.72 -5.77 0.75
CA ASP A 45 -6.84 -5.09 1.43
C ASP A 45 -8.18 -5.38 0.79
N LEU A 46 -8.18 -5.53 -0.53
CA LEU A 46 -9.38 -5.75 -1.33
C LEU A 46 -9.55 -7.23 -1.68
N ALA A 47 -8.85 -8.15 -1.01
CA ALA A 47 -8.95 -9.60 -1.23
C ALA A 47 -10.39 -10.14 -1.09
N HIS A 48 -11.25 -9.42 -0.37
CA HIS A 48 -12.65 -9.76 -0.17
C HIS A 48 -13.59 -9.22 -1.27
N LEU A 49 -13.06 -8.43 -2.22
CA LEU A 49 -13.79 -7.92 -3.38
C LEU A 49 -13.30 -8.64 -4.63
N LYS A 50 -14.20 -8.87 -5.58
CA LYS A 50 -13.82 -9.37 -6.91
C LYS A 50 -13.30 -8.20 -7.73
N VAL A 51 -12.02 -7.88 -7.63
CA VAL A 51 -11.43 -6.81 -8.44
C VAL A 51 -10.78 -7.43 -9.67
N ASP A 52 -10.98 -6.82 -10.84
CA ASP A 52 -10.25 -7.23 -12.04
C ASP A 52 -8.74 -6.95 -11.88
N GLU A 53 -7.90 -7.92 -12.18
CA GLU A 53 -6.46 -7.86 -11.93
C GLU A 53 -5.80 -6.70 -12.70
N THR A 54 -6.27 -6.45 -13.92
CA THR A 54 -5.73 -5.39 -14.78
C THR A 54 -6.09 -3.98 -14.27
N SER A 55 -7.12 -3.88 -13.42
CA SER A 55 -7.55 -2.62 -12.81
C SER A 55 -6.51 -2.07 -11.85
N TYR A 56 -5.81 -2.93 -11.09
CA TYR A 56 -4.73 -2.50 -10.19
C TYR A 56 -3.57 -1.88 -10.96
N GLU A 57 -3.11 -2.56 -12.01
CA GLU A 57 -1.98 -2.11 -12.84
C GLU A 57 -2.32 -0.83 -13.58
N THR A 58 -3.53 -0.75 -14.14
CA THR A 58 -4.00 0.44 -14.85
C THR A 58 -4.07 1.65 -13.94
N PHE A 59 -4.63 1.50 -12.73
CA PHE A 59 -4.67 2.57 -11.73
C PHE A 59 -3.29 3.10 -11.41
N VAL A 60 -2.35 2.22 -11.08
CA VAL A 60 -1.02 2.65 -10.63
C VAL A 60 -0.22 3.27 -11.77
N ARG A 61 -0.35 2.75 -13.00
CA ARG A 61 0.24 3.34 -14.20
C ARG A 61 -0.30 4.74 -14.47
N GLU A 62 -1.61 4.94 -14.43
CA GLU A 62 -2.24 6.24 -14.65
C GLU A 62 -1.88 7.23 -13.52
N ALA A 63 -1.83 6.76 -12.27
CA ALA A 63 -1.42 7.57 -11.12
C ALA A 63 0.03 8.07 -11.23
N GLU A 64 0.95 7.26 -11.75
CA GLU A 64 2.32 7.70 -12.02
C GLU A 64 2.38 8.69 -13.18
N GLN A 65 1.72 8.39 -14.30
CA GLN A 65 1.69 9.25 -15.49
C GLN A 65 1.12 10.65 -15.21
N LYS A 66 0.05 10.73 -14.42
CA LYS A 66 -0.60 11.99 -14.05
C LYS A 66 0.02 12.64 -12.82
N GLN A 67 1.14 12.11 -12.30
CA GLN A 67 1.80 12.58 -11.08
C GLN A 67 0.83 12.68 -9.88
N HIS A 68 -0.18 11.81 -9.82
CA HIS A 68 -1.22 11.80 -8.78
C HIS A 68 -0.63 11.75 -7.37
N TRP A 69 0.40 10.91 -7.20
CA TRP A 69 1.15 10.79 -5.97
C TRP A 69 1.80 12.11 -5.54
N GLN A 70 2.33 12.90 -6.48
CA GLN A 70 2.93 14.20 -6.14
C GLN A 70 1.86 15.22 -5.75
N GLY A 71 0.74 15.26 -6.49
CA GLY A 71 -0.39 16.15 -6.20
C GLY A 71 -1.05 15.90 -4.84
N LYS A 72 -0.98 14.67 -4.31
CA LYS A 72 -1.48 14.30 -2.98
C LYS A 72 -0.43 14.43 -1.87
N PHE A 73 0.64 15.18 -2.11
CA PHE A 73 1.77 15.36 -1.18
C PHE A 73 2.48 14.06 -0.80
N PHE A 74 2.42 13.01 -1.63
CA PHE A 74 3.16 11.77 -1.44
C PHE A 74 4.61 11.95 -1.91
N ASP A 75 5.33 12.79 -1.15
CA ASP A 75 6.75 13.01 -1.35
C ASP A 75 7.54 11.71 -1.23
N TRP A 76 8.75 11.72 -1.78
CA TRP A 76 9.72 10.61 -1.65
C TRP A 76 9.75 10.01 -0.24
N LYS A 77 9.80 10.85 0.80
CA LYS A 77 9.84 10.39 2.22
C LYS A 77 8.62 9.56 2.59
N LYS A 78 7.42 9.95 2.16
CA LYS A 78 6.18 9.21 2.44
C LYS A 78 6.10 7.92 1.64
N ARG A 79 6.55 7.94 0.37
CA ARG A 79 6.68 6.71 -0.44
C ARG A 79 7.61 5.70 0.24
N GLN A 80 8.76 6.15 0.74
CA GLN A 80 9.68 5.29 1.51
C GLN A 80 9.07 4.79 2.81
N LEU A 81 8.37 5.66 3.55
CA LEU A 81 7.68 5.25 4.76
C LEU A 81 6.68 4.13 4.47
N VAL A 82 5.87 4.27 3.42
CA VAL A 82 4.89 3.24 3.03
C VAL A 82 5.57 1.93 2.62
N ARG A 83 6.63 1.97 1.80
CA ARG A 83 7.42 0.78 1.42
C ARG A 83 7.96 0.05 2.65
N PHE A 84 8.65 0.79 3.53
CA PHE A 84 9.23 0.24 4.76
C PHE A 84 8.14 -0.32 5.68
N SER A 85 7.08 0.44 5.89
CA SER A 85 6.00 0.07 6.81
C SER A 85 5.24 -1.16 6.32
N TYR A 86 4.98 -1.29 5.02
CA TYR A 86 4.35 -2.48 4.44
C TYR A 86 5.18 -3.75 4.70
N MET A 87 6.51 -3.65 4.59
CA MET A 87 7.40 -4.77 4.91
C MET A 87 7.45 -5.10 6.39
N VAL A 88 7.55 -4.07 7.24
CA VAL A 88 7.69 -4.23 8.68
C VAL A 88 6.39 -4.66 9.34
N ASP A 89 5.23 -4.25 8.83
CA ASP A 89 3.90 -4.65 9.37
C ASP A 89 3.71 -6.18 9.35
N ALA A 90 4.32 -6.88 8.38
CA ALA A 90 4.33 -8.34 8.32
C ALA A 90 5.18 -9.00 9.44
N ILE A 91 6.16 -8.28 10.00
CA ILE A 91 7.15 -8.81 10.95
C ILE A 91 6.90 -8.28 12.37
N LEU A 92 6.51 -7.01 12.51
CA LEU A 92 6.35 -6.28 13.76
C LEU A 92 4.98 -5.58 13.76
N PRO A 93 3.94 -6.23 14.31
CA PRO A 93 2.57 -5.71 14.28
C PRO A 93 2.36 -4.38 15.04
N SER A 94 3.32 -3.91 15.83
CA SER A 94 3.19 -2.73 16.69
C SER A 94 4.43 -1.84 16.64
N PHE A 95 4.67 -1.22 15.48
CA PHE A 95 5.74 -0.22 15.31
C PHE A 95 5.21 1.22 15.50
N PRO A 96 6.04 2.17 15.97
CA PRO A 96 5.59 3.50 16.44
C PRO A 96 4.95 4.39 15.37
N TYR A 97 5.12 4.09 14.09
CA TYR A 97 4.54 4.86 12.97
C TYR A 97 3.33 4.18 12.32
N LYS A 98 2.79 3.11 12.94
CA LYS A 98 1.71 2.31 12.36
C LYS A 98 0.48 3.13 12.00
N TYR A 99 0.03 4.02 12.88
CA TYR A 99 -1.15 4.85 12.62
C TYR A 99 -0.98 5.74 11.38
N LYS A 100 0.19 6.33 11.19
CA LYS A 100 0.49 7.17 10.03
C LYS A 100 0.57 6.36 8.74
N TYR A 101 1.13 5.15 8.82
CA TYR A 101 1.10 4.19 7.71
C TYR A 101 -0.34 3.76 7.35
N LEU A 102 -1.17 3.45 8.35
CA LEU A 102 -2.57 3.07 8.12
C LEU A 102 -3.36 4.20 7.45
N GLN A 103 -3.12 5.46 7.84
CA GLN A 103 -3.71 6.62 7.16
C GLN A 103 -3.33 6.63 5.67
N TYR A 104 -2.04 6.52 5.36
CA TYR A 104 -1.54 6.50 3.98
C TYR A 104 -2.06 5.32 3.16
N ARG A 105 -2.17 4.14 3.79
CA ARG A 105 -2.78 2.95 3.18
C ARG A 105 -4.25 3.20 2.87
N SER A 106 -5.02 3.72 3.82
CA SER A 106 -6.43 4.07 3.62
C SER A 106 -6.63 5.12 2.52
N ASP A 107 -5.75 6.12 2.42
CA ASP A 107 -5.81 7.13 1.36
C ASP A 107 -5.61 6.48 -0.03
N ILE A 108 -4.62 5.59 -0.15
CA ILE A 108 -4.33 4.85 -1.41
C ILE A 108 -5.51 3.94 -1.79
N VAL A 109 -6.02 3.16 -0.84
CA VAL A 109 -7.16 2.26 -1.06
C VAL A 109 -8.42 3.05 -1.41
N GLY A 110 -8.67 4.14 -0.71
CA GLY A 110 -9.80 5.04 -0.96
C GLY A 110 -9.72 5.64 -2.36
N ASP A 111 -8.56 6.14 -2.77
CA ASP A 111 -8.35 6.69 -4.12
C ASP A 111 -8.57 5.63 -5.20
N PHE A 112 -8.12 4.39 -4.97
CA PHE A 112 -8.39 3.28 -5.88
C PHE A 112 -9.90 3.02 -6.01
N LEU A 113 -10.60 2.82 -4.89
CA LEU A 113 -12.04 2.54 -4.91
C LEU A 113 -12.85 3.67 -5.54
N LEU A 114 -12.49 4.93 -5.28
CA LEU A 114 -13.12 6.11 -5.92
C LEU A 114 -12.81 6.21 -7.43
N SER A 115 -11.74 5.57 -7.88
CA SER A 115 -11.35 5.47 -9.29
C SER A 115 -12.01 4.29 -10.02
N THR A 116 -12.84 3.50 -9.32
CA THR A 116 -13.53 2.31 -9.84
C THR A 116 -15.04 2.49 -9.89
N ASP A 117 -15.74 1.52 -10.45
CA ASP A 117 -17.20 1.44 -10.47
C ASP A 117 -17.83 0.96 -9.16
N PHE A 118 -17.03 0.64 -8.12
CA PHE A 118 -17.52 0.05 -6.87
C PHE A 118 -18.68 0.82 -6.24
N PHE A 119 -18.57 2.15 -6.13
CA PHE A 119 -19.62 2.99 -5.57
C PHE A 119 -20.80 3.21 -6.53
N ILE A 120 -20.56 3.18 -7.84
CA ILE A 120 -21.62 3.25 -8.86
C ILE A 120 -22.50 2.00 -8.78
N ASN A 121 -21.86 0.84 -8.55
CA ASN A 121 -22.49 -0.45 -8.34
C ASN A 121 -22.98 -0.67 -6.91
N LYS A 122 -23.23 0.40 -6.14
CA LYS A 122 -23.84 0.35 -4.81
C LYS A 122 -23.05 -0.49 -3.78
N MET A 123 -21.73 -0.57 -3.94
CA MET A 123 -20.83 -1.35 -3.08
C MET A 123 -21.17 -2.85 -3.04
N ASP A 124 -21.80 -3.36 -4.11
CA ASP A 124 -22.09 -4.77 -4.28
C ASP A 124 -20.79 -5.58 -4.38
N ARG A 125 -20.58 -6.50 -3.43
CA ARG A 125 -19.36 -7.32 -3.34
C ARG A 125 -19.37 -8.50 -4.31
N ASP A 126 -20.55 -8.87 -4.81
CA ASP A 126 -20.69 -10.00 -5.71
C ASP A 126 -20.33 -9.64 -7.15
N LYS A 127 -20.39 -8.34 -7.48
CA LYS A 127 -19.98 -7.78 -8.76
C LYS A 127 -18.47 -7.59 -8.84
N THR A 128 -17.96 -7.77 -10.06
CA THR A 128 -16.57 -7.47 -10.36
C THR A 128 -16.36 -5.96 -10.38
N VAL A 129 -15.42 -5.46 -9.58
CA VAL A 129 -15.00 -4.06 -9.53
C VAL A 129 -14.03 -3.80 -10.68
N THR A 130 -14.35 -2.81 -11.49
CA THR A 130 -13.58 -2.43 -12.67
C THR A 130 -13.06 -1.00 -12.55
N TYR A 131 -11.84 -0.77 -13.02
CA TYR A 131 -11.24 0.55 -13.08
C TYR A 131 -11.93 1.42 -14.15
N ILE A 132 -12.33 2.64 -13.78
CA ILE A 132 -12.94 3.60 -14.71
C ILE A 132 -11.93 4.67 -15.12
N GLY A 133 -11.12 5.13 -14.17
CA GLY A 133 -10.20 6.23 -14.37
C GLY A 133 -9.90 6.95 -13.06
N LEU A 134 -8.77 7.66 -13.01
CA LEU A 134 -8.30 8.30 -11.79
C LEU A 134 -9.34 9.28 -11.21
N TYR A 135 -9.62 9.15 -9.93
CA TYR A 135 -10.56 10.02 -9.23
C TYR A 135 -10.07 11.47 -9.22
N ASN A 136 -10.90 12.37 -9.76
CA ASN A 136 -10.71 13.81 -9.66
C ASN A 136 -12.02 14.45 -9.18
N PRO A 137 -12.05 15.05 -7.97
CA PRO A 137 -13.27 15.62 -7.40
C PRO A 137 -13.81 16.82 -8.18
N TYR A 138 -12.98 17.48 -9.00
CA TYR A 138 -13.37 18.67 -9.76
C TYR A 138 -13.92 18.35 -11.15
N LEU A 139 -13.69 17.13 -11.66
CA LEU A 139 -14.08 16.73 -13.01
C LEU A 139 -15.30 15.82 -13.05
N ARG A 140 -15.67 15.19 -11.92
CA ARG A 140 -16.82 14.29 -11.84
C ARG A 140 -17.96 14.96 -11.09
N PRO A 141 -19.22 14.86 -11.57
CA PRO A 141 -20.37 15.33 -10.79
C PRO A 141 -20.37 14.60 -9.45
N CYS A 142 -20.57 15.36 -8.35
CA CYS A 142 -20.58 14.87 -6.97
C CYS A 142 -21.60 13.74 -6.80
N SER A 143 -21.17 12.51 -7.08
CA SER A 143 -21.91 11.31 -6.78
C SER A 143 -21.55 10.96 -5.35
N ASN A 144 -22.32 11.47 -4.39
CA ASN A 144 -22.16 11.10 -2.99
C ASN A 144 -22.32 9.57 -2.90
N PRO A 145 -21.28 8.80 -2.54
CA PRO A 145 -21.37 7.35 -2.49
C PRO A 145 -22.40 6.85 -1.45
N PHE A 146 -22.83 7.72 -0.54
CA PHE A 146 -23.84 7.42 0.48
C PHE A 146 -25.24 7.95 0.15
N SER A 147 -25.46 8.62 -0.98
CA SER A 147 -26.80 9.08 -1.35
C SER A 147 -27.69 7.96 -1.93
N ASN A 148 -27.09 6.85 -2.39
CA ASN A 148 -27.81 5.66 -2.83
C ASN A 148 -27.68 4.55 -1.77
N LEU A 149 -28.59 4.56 -0.79
CA LEU A 149 -28.66 3.52 0.22
C LEU A 149 -29.16 2.22 -0.41
N TYR A 150 -28.28 1.21 -0.52
CA TYR A 150 -28.63 -0.13 -0.95
C TYR A 150 -28.59 -1.09 0.24
N TYR A 151 -29.74 -1.68 0.54
CA TYR A 151 -29.90 -2.66 1.62
C TYR A 151 -30.23 -4.02 0.99
N PRO A 152 -29.23 -4.90 0.83
CA PRO A 152 -29.50 -6.25 0.35
C PRO A 152 -30.42 -6.96 1.36
N GLN A 153 -31.50 -7.55 0.87
CA GLN A 153 -32.35 -8.40 1.71
C GLN A 153 -31.54 -9.64 2.07
N LYS A 154 -31.37 -9.90 3.38
CA LYS A 154 -30.79 -11.16 3.83
C LYS A 154 -31.77 -12.27 3.50
N VAL A 155 -31.42 -13.11 2.53
CA VAL A 155 -32.07 -14.40 2.26
C VAL A 155 -31.43 -15.45 3.16
#